data_AF-A0A3M1CFA7-F1
#
_entry.id   AF-A0A3M1CFA7-F1
#
_cell.length_a   1.000
_cell.length_b   1.000
_cell.length_c   1.000
_cell.angle_alpha   90.00
_cell.angle_beta   90.00
_cell.angle_gamma   90.00
#
_symmetry.space_group_name_H-M   'P 1'
#
loop_
_entity.id
_entity.type
_entity.pdbx_description
1 polymer ?
#
loop_
_entity_poly.entity_id
_entity_poly.type
_entity_poly.pdbx_seq_one_letter_code
_entity_poly.pdbx_strand_id
1 'polypeptide(L)'
;RSQALVKDIMEQDIVYVNADDDQEEAARKIEQYDLIALPVVNRNGMLIGIITHDDAFDIIVQEQTEDIEKLMAIGGAHEPRVYLSTSAWEHFRNRFGWIIALGLLGLVSGLIVQHYEALLLQISIIATFIPMLADTGGNTGSQSSTLVIRALAINEITPRDILRVLIKETKVSLMLAALLAILAYGRVVLFSGGAVLPPDVSLTTLGLAVALALALQVITATLIGALLPLIASRLRIDPAVVASPALTTIVDITGLLIFFTTVRVMIG
;
A
#
# COMPACT_ATOMS: atom_id res chain seq x y z
N ARG A 1 -42.27 -28.25 -27.16
CA ARG A 1 -41.34 -28.79 -26.13
C ARG A 1 -42.06 -29.57 -24.99
N SER A 2 -43.29 -30.08 -25.15
CA SER A 2 -44.07 -30.59 -23.99
C SER A 2 -43.83 -32.07 -23.59
N GLN A 3 -42.80 -32.74 -24.13
CA GLN A 3 -42.47 -34.15 -23.80
C GLN A 3 -40.98 -34.40 -23.45
N ALA A 4 -40.16 -33.35 -23.32
CA ALA A 4 -38.75 -33.52 -22.93
C ALA A 4 -38.65 -33.86 -21.43
N LEU A 5 -37.75 -34.78 -21.04
CA LEU A 5 -37.47 -35.04 -19.63
C LEU A 5 -36.59 -33.90 -19.07
N VAL A 6 -36.71 -33.59 -17.78
CA VAL A 6 -35.91 -32.53 -17.13
C VAL A 6 -34.41 -32.73 -17.35
N LYS A 7 -33.93 -33.98 -17.27
CA LYS A 7 -32.53 -34.34 -17.52
C LYS A 7 -32.04 -34.00 -18.93
N ASP A 8 -32.94 -33.84 -19.90
CA ASP A 8 -32.63 -33.56 -21.30
C ASP A 8 -32.53 -32.04 -21.57
N ILE A 9 -32.94 -31.22 -20.60
CA ILE A 9 -32.95 -29.74 -20.71
C ILE A 9 -32.22 -29.04 -19.56
N MET A 10 -31.75 -29.79 -18.55
CA MET A 10 -30.99 -29.26 -17.42
C MET A 10 -29.50 -29.18 -17.77
N GLU A 11 -28.83 -28.18 -17.22
CA GLU A 11 -27.38 -28.07 -17.33
C GLU A 11 -26.70 -28.96 -16.30
N GLN A 12 -25.75 -29.78 -16.77
CA GLN A 12 -25.06 -30.78 -15.94
C GLN A 12 -23.73 -30.28 -15.40
N ASP A 13 -23.13 -29.29 -16.06
CA ASP A 13 -21.94 -28.60 -15.59
C ASP A 13 -22.36 -27.40 -14.74
N ILE A 14 -22.43 -27.61 -13.44
CA ILE A 14 -22.96 -26.64 -12.48
C ILE A 14 -21.79 -25.98 -11.75
N VAL A 15 -21.75 -24.65 -11.77
CA VAL A 15 -20.84 -23.88 -10.90
C VAL A 15 -21.40 -23.90 -9.48
N TYR A 16 -20.59 -24.25 -8.50
CA TYR A 16 -20.98 -24.30 -7.08
C TYR A 16 -19.86 -23.81 -6.16
N VAL A 17 -20.21 -23.62 -4.89
CA VAL A 17 -19.29 -23.29 -3.81
C VAL A 17 -19.47 -24.28 -2.65
N ASN A 18 -18.39 -24.58 -1.93
CA ASN A 18 -18.48 -25.40 -0.71
C ASN A 18 -18.93 -24.53 0.47
N ALA A 19 -19.59 -25.16 1.44
CA ALA A 19 -20.01 -24.50 2.68
C ALA A 19 -18.85 -23.90 3.51
N ASP A 20 -17.63 -24.39 3.29
CA ASP A 20 -16.41 -23.94 3.99
C ASP A 20 -15.60 -22.90 3.19
N ASP A 21 -16.02 -22.57 1.95
CA ASP A 21 -15.32 -21.58 1.12
C ASP A 21 -15.65 -20.16 1.60
N ASP A 22 -14.79 -19.20 1.26
CA ASP A 22 -14.97 -17.79 1.64
C ASP A 22 -16.18 -17.16 0.91
N GLN A 23 -16.91 -16.29 1.62
CA GLN A 23 -18.08 -15.59 1.06
C GLN A 23 -17.72 -14.73 -0.16
N GLU A 24 -16.52 -14.17 -0.20
CA GLU A 24 -15.99 -13.37 -1.31
C GLU A 24 -15.82 -14.25 -2.56
N GLU A 25 -15.46 -15.54 -2.41
CA GLU A 25 -15.39 -16.48 -3.54
C GLU A 25 -16.78 -16.80 -4.11
N ALA A 26 -17.79 -16.94 -3.25
CA ALA A 26 -19.17 -17.13 -3.69
C ALA A 26 -19.68 -15.92 -4.49
N ALA A 27 -19.46 -14.71 -3.98
CA ALA A 27 -19.87 -13.48 -4.64
C ALA A 27 -19.15 -13.27 -5.99
N ARG A 28 -17.84 -13.56 -6.05
CA ARG A 28 -17.06 -13.52 -7.30
C ARG A 28 -17.57 -14.50 -8.35
N LYS A 29 -17.94 -15.74 -7.97
CA LYS A 29 -18.52 -16.72 -8.91
C LYS A 29 -19.86 -16.24 -9.45
N ILE A 30 -20.70 -15.64 -8.61
CA ILE A 30 -21.97 -15.06 -9.04
C ILE A 30 -21.77 -13.96 -10.07
N GLU A 31 -20.83 -13.03 -9.84
CA GLU A 31 -20.48 -11.96 -10.77
C GLU A 31 -19.86 -12.48 -12.07
N GLN A 32 -18.87 -13.37 -11.97
CA GLN A 32 -18.11 -13.89 -13.11
C GLN A 32 -18.98 -14.66 -14.11
N TYR A 33 -19.96 -15.43 -13.60
CA TYR A 33 -20.81 -16.30 -14.41
C TYR A 33 -22.22 -15.74 -14.63
N ASP A 34 -22.50 -14.50 -14.18
CA ASP A 34 -23.80 -13.81 -14.30
C ASP A 34 -24.97 -14.67 -13.75
N LEU A 35 -24.76 -15.24 -12.56
CA LEU A 35 -25.70 -16.18 -11.94
C LEU A 35 -26.73 -15.45 -11.06
N ILE A 36 -28.00 -15.87 -11.11
CA ILE A 36 -29.04 -15.35 -10.21
C ILE A 36 -28.93 -15.98 -8.81
N ALA A 37 -28.42 -17.21 -8.75
CA ALA A 37 -28.12 -17.91 -7.51
C ALA A 37 -26.98 -18.92 -7.72
N LEU A 38 -26.17 -19.10 -6.67
CA LEU A 38 -25.08 -20.07 -6.62
C LEU A 38 -25.42 -21.20 -5.64
N PRO A 39 -25.38 -22.47 -6.08
CA PRO A 39 -25.58 -23.62 -5.20
C PRO A 39 -24.44 -23.77 -4.18
N VAL A 40 -24.81 -24.02 -2.92
CA VAL A 40 -23.87 -24.34 -1.84
C VAL A 40 -23.94 -25.84 -1.54
N VAL A 41 -22.80 -26.51 -1.62
CA VAL A 41 -22.69 -27.94 -1.37
C VAL A 41 -21.87 -28.24 -0.11
N ASN A 42 -22.14 -29.37 0.52
CA ASN A 42 -21.27 -29.88 1.57
C ASN A 42 -20.11 -30.72 1.00
N ARG A 43 -19.21 -31.20 1.87
CA ARG A 43 -18.05 -32.03 1.50
C ARG A 43 -18.41 -33.34 0.78
N ASN A 44 -19.66 -33.80 0.87
CA ASN A 44 -20.15 -35.00 0.21
C ASN A 44 -20.80 -34.69 -1.17
N GLY A 45 -20.72 -33.44 -1.64
CA GLY A 45 -21.33 -32.99 -2.89
C GLY A 45 -22.86 -32.87 -2.83
N MET A 46 -23.45 -32.87 -1.63
CA MET A 46 -24.89 -32.70 -1.48
C MET A 46 -25.25 -31.22 -1.40
N LEU A 47 -26.27 -30.80 -2.15
CA LEU A 47 -26.83 -29.46 -2.09
C LEU A 47 -27.43 -29.21 -0.70
N ILE A 48 -26.97 -28.15 -0.04
CA ILE A 48 -27.46 -27.76 1.30
C ILE A 48 -28.08 -26.36 1.33
N GLY A 49 -27.90 -25.56 0.28
CA GLY A 49 -28.43 -24.20 0.20
C GLY A 49 -28.09 -23.51 -1.12
N ILE A 50 -28.44 -22.24 -1.19
CA ILE A 50 -28.11 -21.34 -2.29
C ILE A 50 -27.70 -19.98 -1.72
N ILE A 51 -26.90 -19.23 -2.47
CA ILE A 51 -26.61 -17.80 -2.26
C ILE A 51 -27.19 -17.05 -3.45
N THR A 52 -27.97 -16.00 -3.24
CA THR A 52 -28.61 -15.24 -4.33
C THR A 52 -27.78 -14.02 -4.73
N HIS A 53 -28.05 -13.47 -5.91
CA HIS A 53 -27.32 -12.31 -6.44
C HIS A 53 -27.43 -11.04 -5.57
N ASP A 54 -28.54 -10.87 -4.85
CA ASP A 54 -28.77 -9.76 -3.91
C ASP A 54 -27.91 -9.90 -2.66
N ASP A 55 -27.82 -11.11 -2.08
CA ASP A 55 -26.89 -11.39 -0.97
C ASP A 55 -25.43 -11.22 -1.41
N ALA A 56 -25.09 -11.66 -2.61
CA ALA A 56 -23.76 -11.48 -3.19
C ALA A 56 -23.38 -10.01 -3.35
N PHE A 57 -24.34 -9.15 -3.70
CA PHE A 57 -24.12 -7.72 -3.81
C PHE A 57 -23.77 -7.08 -2.46
N ASP A 58 -24.46 -7.47 -1.39
CA ASP A 58 -24.18 -6.99 -0.05
C ASP A 58 -22.79 -7.45 0.43
N ILE A 59 -22.40 -8.70 0.14
CA ILE A 59 -21.06 -9.22 0.42
C ILE A 59 -20.00 -8.39 -0.29
N ILE A 60 -20.16 -8.09 -1.59
CA ILE A 60 -19.19 -7.29 -2.36
C ILE A 60 -19.00 -5.90 -1.73
N VAL A 61 -20.09 -5.24 -1.32
CA VAL A 61 -20.02 -3.93 -0.68
C VAL A 61 -19.32 -3.99 0.68
N GLN A 62 -19.58 -5.04 1.47
CA GLN A 62 -18.95 -5.25 2.75
C GLN A 62 -17.44 -5.49 2.61
N GLU A 63 -17.04 -6.39 1.72
CA GLU A 63 -15.62 -6.70 1.45
C GLU A 63 -14.85 -5.45 0.96
N GLN A 64 -15.43 -4.69 0.03
CA GLN A 64 -14.84 -3.42 -0.42
C GLN A 64 -14.68 -2.40 0.72
N THR A 65 -15.63 -2.38 1.67
CA THR A 65 -15.56 -1.50 2.83
C THR A 65 -14.46 -1.94 3.79
N GLU A 66 -14.40 -3.25 4.09
CA GLU A 66 -13.37 -3.85 4.93
C GLU A 66 -11.96 -3.62 4.36
N ASP A 67 -11.78 -3.80 3.05
CA ASP A 67 -10.50 -3.55 2.37
C ASP A 67 -10.04 -2.09 2.50
N ILE A 68 -10.96 -1.13 2.35
CA ILE A 68 -10.66 0.30 2.54
C ILE A 68 -10.25 0.58 3.99
N GLU A 69 -10.94 -0.02 4.96
CA GLU A 69 -10.62 0.14 6.39
C GLU A 69 -9.25 -0.45 6.73
N LYS A 70 -8.97 -1.67 6.26
CA LYS A 70 -7.66 -2.31 6.38
C LYS A 70 -6.56 -1.44 5.78
N LEU A 71 -6.75 -0.91 4.57
CA LEU A 71 -5.83 0.00 3.88
C LEU A 71 -5.46 1.25 4.69
N MET A 72 -6.34 1.68 5.59
CA MET A 72 -6.16 2.83 6.48
C MET A 72 -5.75 2.44 7.91
N ALA A 73 -5.38 1.18 8.14
CA ALA A 73 -5.04 0.61 9.44
C ALA A 73 -6.16 0.78 10.49
N ILE A 74 -7.40 0.65 10.05
CA ILE A 74 -8.58 0.60 10.91
C ILE A 74 -8.91 -0.88 11.11
N GLY A 75 -8.90 -1.35 12.36
CA GLY A 75 -9.25 -2.73 12.70
C GLY A 75 -10.68 -2.86 13.23
N GLY A 76 -11.23 -4.07 13.19
CA GLY A 76 -12.58 -4.38 13.69
C GLY A 76 -13.59 -4.48 12.55
N ALA A 77 -14.61 -5.34 12.73
CA ALA A 77 -15.72 -5.44 11.78
C ALA A 77 -16.64 -4.24 11.98
N HIS A 78 -16.62 -3.27 11.05
CA HIS A 78 -17.59 -2.19 11.03
C HIS A 78 -18.72 -2.59 10.08
N GLU A 79 -19.92 -2.79 10.62
CA GLU A 79 -21.08 -2.93 9.75
C GLU A 79 -21.34 -1.60 9.00
N PRO A 80 -21.78 -1.66 7.74
CA PRO A 80 -22.16 -0.47 6.99
C PRO A 80 -23.17 0.38 7.78
N ARG A 81 -22.94 1.70 7.86
CA ARG A 81 -23.84 2.75 8.40
C ARG A 81 -23.88 2.92 9.94
N VAL A 82 -22.88 2.46 10.68
CA VAL A 82 -22.89 2.56 12.16
C VAL A 82 -21.96 3.66 12.71
N TYR A 83 -21.26 4.45 11.88
CA TYR A 83 -20.22 5.38 12.38
C TYR A 83 -20.63 6.27 13.57
N LEU A 84 -21.80 6.92 13.50
CA LEU A 84 -22.30 7.81 14.56
C LEU A 84 -22.91 7.06 15.75
N SER A 85 -23.30 5.81 15.57
CA SER A 85 -23.81 4.92 16.62
C SER A 85 -22.69 4.16 17.34
N THR A 86 -21.56 3.95 16.68
CA THR A 86 -20.33 3.41 17.30
C THR A 86 -19.78 4.43 18.29
N SER A 87 -19.54 3.98 19.52
CA SER A 87 -19.05 4.88 20.56
C SER A 87 -17.64 5.39 20.26
N ALA A 88 -17.29 6.60 20.73
CA ALA A 88 -15.93 7.13 20.59
C ALA A 88 -14.86 6.21 21.21
N TRP A 89 -15.21 5.49 22.28
CA TRP A 89 -14.32 4.52 22.93
C TRP A 89 -14.04 3.30 22.05
N GLU A 90 -15.04 2.83 21.30
CA GLU A 90 -14.90 1.72 20.37
C GLU A 90 -14.01 2.10 19.19
N HIS A 91 -14.25 3.28 18.58
CA HIS A 91 -13.35 3.85 17.57
C HIS A 91 -11.91 3.99 18.07
N PHE A 92 -11.73 4.45 19.32
CA PHE A 92 -10.42 4.54 19.95
C PHE A 92 -9.76 3.16 20.07
N ARG A 93 -10.45 2.16 20.62
CA ARG A 93 -9.92 0.80 20.78
C ARG A 93 -9.52 0.16 19.45
N ASN A 94 -10.31 0.40 18.39
CA ASN A 94 -10.07 -0.12 17.04
C ASN A 94 -8.83 0.50 16.37
N ARG A 95 -8.41 1.70 16.78
CA ARG A 95 -7.25 2.42 16.20
C ARG A 95 -6.03 2.46 17.13
N PHE A 96 -6.24 2.35 18.44
CA PHE A 96 -5.21 2.54 19.47
C PHE A 96 -4.02 1.61 19.26
N GLY A 97 -4.27 0.31 19.05
CA GLY A 97 -3.20 -0.67 18.85
C GLY A 97 -2.30 -0.31 17.68
N TRP A 98 -2.91 0.04 16.53
CA TRP A 98 -2.17 0.42 15.33
C TRP A 98 -1.44 1.75 15.48
N ILE A 99 -2.09 2.80 15.99
CA ILE A 99 -1.47 4.12 16.17
C ILE A 99 -0.26 4.05 17.11
N ILE A 100 -0.38 3.32 18.23
CA ILE A 100 0.74 3.17 19.18
C ILE A 100 1.87 2.35 18.56
N ALA A 101 1.57 1.24 17.88
CA ALA A 101 2.58 0.42 17.23
C ALA A 101 3.37 1.22 16.18
N LEU A 102 2.66 1.97 15.32
CA LEU A 102 3.27 2.83 14.30
C LEU A 102 4.03 4.00 14.92
N GLY A 103 3.50 4.63 15.98
CA GLY A 103 4.19 5.70 16.70
C GLY A 103 5.50 5.23 17.34
N LEU A 104 5.51 4.04 17.94
CA LEU A 104 6.72 3.43 18.49
C LEU A 104 7.73 3.09 17.39
N LEU A 105 7.29 2.56 16.25
CA LEU A 105 8.15 2.35 15.10
C LEU A 105 8.70 3.68 14.55
N GLY A 106 7.88 4.74 14.55
CA GLY A 106 8.29 6.09 14.15
C GLY A 106 9.39 6.70 15.03
N LEU A 107 9.55 6.25 16.28
CA LEU A 107 10.69 6.65 17.12
C LEU A 107 12.03 6.27 16.49
N VAL A 108 12.08 5.22 15.67
CA VAL A 108 13.29 4.83 14.92
C VAL A 108 13.73 5.94 13.97
N SER A 109 12.80 6.61 13.29
CA SER A 109 13.09 7.77 12.45
C SER A 109 13.72 8.91 13.27
N GLY A 110 13.23 9.13 14.50
CA GLY A 110 13.82 10.10 15.43
C GLY A 110 15.26 9.74 15.83
N LEU A 111 15.53 8.46 16.10
CA LEU A 111 16.88 7.96 16.40
C LEU A 111 17.84 8.11 15.20
N ILE A 112 17.33 7.93 13.98
CA ILE A 112 18.13 8.15 12.75
C ILE A 112 18.51 9.63 12.64
N VAL A 113 17.55 10.54 12.81
CA VAL A 113 17.82 11.98 12.79
C VAL A 113 18.85 12.35 13.87
N GLN A 114 18.71 11.80 15.08
CA GLN A 114 19.66 12.02 16.18
C GLN A 114 21.07 11.50 15.85
N HIS A 115 21.18 10.34 15.19
CA HIS A 115 22.46 9.81 14.73
C HIS A 115 23.19 10.75 13.77
N TYR A 116 22.45 11.52 12.95
CA TYR A 116 22.97 12.49 11.99
C TYR A 116 22.94 13.94 12.48
N GLU A 117 22.79 14.17 13.79
CA GLU A 117 22.74 15.51 14.40
C GLU A 117 23.97 16.37 14.04
N ALA A 118 25.16 15.79 14.06
CA ALA A 118 26.39 16.51 13.71
C ALA A 118 26.37 17.03 12.26
N LEU A 119 25.81 16.28 11.32
CA LEU A 119 25.65 16.68 9.92
C LEU A 119 24.61 17.81 9.79
N LEU A 120 23.52 17.75 10.56
CA LEU A 120 22.50 18.79 10.60
C LEU A 120 23.02 20.11 11.19
N LEU A 121 23.92 20.04 12.18
CA LEU A 121 24.57 21.23 12.74
C LEU A 121 25.54 21.87 11.74
N GLN A 122 26.20 21.07 10.90
CA GLN A 122 27.11 21.56 9.86
C GLN A 122 26.38 22.12 8.64
N ILE A 123 25.28 21.48 8.22
CA ILE A 123 24.53 21.83 7.01
C ILE A 123 23.04 21.91 7.33
N SER A 124 22.65 22.92 8.10
CA SER A 124 21.29 23.06 8.65
C SER A 124 20.19 23.09 7.59
N ILE A 125 20.50 23.53 6.37
CA ILE A 125 19.52 23.58 5.28
C ILE A 125 19.00 22.20 4.86
N ILE A 126 19.75 21.10 5.05
CA ILE A 126 19.27 19.76 4.67
C ILE A 126 18.04 19.34 5.51
N ALA A 127 17.92 19.87 6.74
CA ALA A 127 16.76 19.63 7.59
C ALA A 127 15.44 20.06 6.92
N THR A 128 15.50 21.12 6.11
CA THR A 128 14.33 21.66 5.41
C THR A 128 13.82 20.75 4.29
N PHE A 129 14.57 19.71 3.92
CA PHE A 129 14.16 18.69 2.95
C PHE A 129 13.55 17.45 3.60
N ILE A 130 13.65 17.29 4.92
CA ILE A 130 13.07 16.13 5.64
C ILE A 130 11.55 16.03 5.42
N PRO A 131 10.74 17.11 5.52
CA PRO A 131 9.31 17.01 5.25
C PRO A 131 9.00 16.57 3.82
N MET A 132 9.75 17.10 2.84
CA MET A 132 9.59 16.73 1.43
C MET A 132 9.98 15.28 1.18
N LEU A 133 11.05 14.81 1.81
CA LEU A 133 11.52 13.43 1.72
C LEU A 133 10.47 12.44 2.25
N ALA A 134 9.91 12.72 3.43
CA ALA A 134 8.88 11.89 4.05
C ALA A 134 7.60 11.89 3.22
N ASP A 135 7.12 13.07 2.82
CA ASP A 135 5.88 13.20 2.03
C ASP A 135 5.99 12.54 0.66
N THR A 136 7.05 12.82 -0.11
CA THR A 136 7.24 12.22 -1.44
C THR A 136 7.48 10.71 -1.37
N GLY A 137 8.23 10.24 -0.38
CA GLY A 137 8.44 8.82 -0.14
C GLY A 137 7.13 8.11 0.20
N GLY A 138 6.45 8.56 1.26
CA GLY A 138 5.18 7.99 1.72
C GLY A 138 4.12 7.99 0.62
N ASN A 139 3.91 9.13 -0.06
CA ASN A 139 2.91 9.24 -1.12
C ASN A 139 3.20 8.32 -2.30
N THR A 140 4.45 8.26 -2.78
CA THR A 140 4.79 7.42 -3.94
C THR A 140 4.71 5.93 -3.59
N GLY A 141 5.20 5.54 -2.40
CA GLY A 141 5.11 4.16 -1.93
C GLY A 141 3.66 3.71 -1.75
N SER A 142 2.82 4.53 -1.12
CA SER A 142 1.40 4.24 -0.95
C SER A 142 0.63 4.19 -2.26
N GLN A 143 0.96 5.05 -3.24
CA GLN A 143 0.37 4.96 -4.59
C GLN A 143 0.70 3.63 -5.27
N SER A 144 1.97 3.23 -5.25
CA SER A 144 2.41 1.95 -5.83
C SER A 144 1.74 0.76 -5.13
N SER A 145 1.69 0.77 -3.80
CA SER A 145 1.04 -0.27 -3.00
C SER A 145 -0.44 -0.39 -3.30
N THR A 146 -1.18 0.71 -3.33
CA THR A 146 -2.62 0.70 -3.62
C THR A 146 -2.91 0.13 -5.02
N LEU A 147 -2.09 0.48 -6.02
CA LEU A 147 -2.24 -0.07 -7.38
C LEU A 147 -1.99 -1.59 -7.40
N VAL A 148 -0.97 -2.07 -6.69
CA VAL A 148 -0.64 -3.49 -6.61
C VAL A 148 -1.67 -4.28 -5.81
N ILE A 149 -2.13 -3.76 -4.65
CA ILE A 149 -3.19 -4.39 -3.85
C ILE A 149 -4.46 -4.53 -4.67
N ARG A 150 -4.89 -3.45 -5.35
CA ARG A 150 -6.08 -3.51 -6.22
C ARG A 150 -5.92 -4.55 -7.32
N ALA A 151 -4.77 -4.56 -8.00
CA ALA A 151 -4.51 -5.50 -9.09
C ALA A 151 -4.46 -6.97 -8.60
N LEU A 152 -4.02 -7.22 -7.36
CA LEU A 152 -4.11 -8.53 -6.71
C LEU A 152 -5.56 -8.90 -6.39
N ALA A 153 -6.34 -7.98 -5.80
CA ALA A 153 -7.73 -8.22 -5.40
C ALA A 153 -8.63 -8.60 -6.60
N ILE A 154 -8.44 -7.95 -7.75
CA ILE A 154 -9.19 -8.26 -8.98
C ILE A 154 -8.53 -9.36 -9.84
N ASN A 155 -7.53 -10.07 -9.32
CA ASN A 155 -6.79 -11.14 -10.02
C ASN A 155 -6.15 -10.71 -11.37
N GLU A 156 -5.85 -9.42 -11.56
CA GLU A 156 -5.12 -8.91 -12.74
C GLU A 156 -3.63 -9.34 -12.71
N ILE A 157 -3.07 -9.44 -11.50
CA ILE A 157 -1.69 -9.91 -11.28
C ILE A 157 -1.66 -10.97 -10.18
N THR A 158 -0.62 -11.78 -10.19
CA THR A 158 -0.34 -12.77 -9.13
C THR A 158 1.02 -12.52 -8.48
N PRO A 159 1.32 -13.09 -7.31
CA PRO A 159 2.65 -13.01 -6.70
C PRO A 159 3.79 -13.56 -7.58
N ARG A 160 3.49 -14.29 -8.66
CA ARG A 160 4.47 -14.77 -9.63
C ARG A 160 4.93 -13.67 -10.60
N ASP A 161 4.16 -12.59 -10.71
CA ASP A 161 4.43 -11.47 -11.62
C ASP A 161 5.36 -10.41 -11.03
N ILE A 162 5.93 -10.68 -9.84
CA ILE A 162 6.78 -9.75 -9.08
C ILE A 162 7.84 -9.03 -9.92
N LEU A 163 8.57 -9.73 -10.77
CA LEU A 163 9.61 -9.11 -11.61
C LEU A 163 9.01 -8.16 -12.65
N ARG A 164 7.86 -8.54 -13.25
CA ARG A 164 7.17 -7.70 -14.25
C ARG A 164 6.63 -6.43 -13.60
N VAL A 165 6.07 -6.55 -12.40
CA VAL A 165 5.59 -5.41 -11.61
C VAL A 165 6.76 -4.48 -11.25
N LEU A 166 7.83 -5.02 -10.67
CA LEU A 166 9.00 -4.21 -10.27
C LEU A 166 9.65 -3.49 -11.46
N ILE A 167 9.74 -4.11 -12.64
CA ILE A 167 10.26 -3.45 -13.85
C ILE A 167 9.35 -2.28 -14.27
N LYS A 168 8.02 -2.48 -14.24
CA LYS A 168 7.06 -1.42 -14.57
C LYS A 168 7.19 -0.25 -13.59
N GLU A 169 7.19 -0.55 -12.30
CA GLU A 169 7.30 0.45 -11.23
C GLU A 169 8.65 1.18 -11.24
N THR A 170 9.75 0.48 -11.54
CA THR A 170 11.08 1.11 -11.71
C THR A 170 11.05 2.17 -12.81
N LYS A 171 10.39 1.90 -13.95
CA LYS A 171 10.29 2.87 -15.06
C LYS A 171 9.50 4.11 -14.63
N VAL A 172 8.36 3.91 -13.96
CA VAL A 172 7.54 5.01 -13.44
C VAL A 172 8.33 5.82 -12.42
N SER A 173 8.99 5.16 -11.47
CA SER A 173 9.75 5.84 -10.42
C SER A 173 10.95 6.60 -10.97
N LEU A 174 11.61 6.12 -12.02
CA LEU A 174 12.72 6.85 -12.66
C LEU A 174 12.24 8.17 -13.28
N MET A 175 11.06 8.18 -13.90
CA MET A 175 10.48 9.39 -14.47
C MET A 175 10.09 10.40 -13.39
N LEU A 176 9.47 9.94 -12.30
CA LEU A 176 9.12 10.78 -11.14
C LEU A 176 10.37 11.30 -10.42
N ALA A 177 11.36 10.43 -10.21
CA ALA A 177 12.62 10.76 -9.57
C ALA A 177 13.39 11.83 -10.35
N ALA A 178 13.44 11.74 -11.68
CA ALA A 178 14.08 12.76 -12.51
C ALA A 178 13.42 14.14 -12.34
N LEU A 179 12.08 14.20 -12.36
CA LEU A 179 11.34 15.44 -12.18
C LEU A 179 11.58 16.03 -10.78
N LEU A 180 11.46 15.22 -9.73
CA LEU A 180 11.65 15.66 -8.35
C LEU A 180 13.10 16.06 -8.06
N ALA A 181 14.08 15.38 -8.66
CA ALA A 181 15.49 15.76 -8.58
C ALA A 181 15.75 17.15 -9.17
N ILE A 182 15.16 17.46 -10.33
CA ILE A 182 15.27 18.79 -10.95
C ILE A 182 14.66 19.86 -10.04
N LEU A 183 13.47 19.61 -9.49
CA LEU A 183 12.80 20.53 -8.57
C LEU A 183 13.61 20.75 -7.28
N ALA A 184 14.14 19.68 -6.69
CA ALA A 184 14.95 19.75 -5.49
C ALA A 184 16.27 20.50 -5.72
N TYR A 185 16.97 20.20 -6.82
CA TYR A 185 18.18 20.89 -7.22
C TYR A 185 17.90 22.39 -7.44
N GLY A 186 16.86 22.72 -8.21
CA GLY A 186 16.44 24.09 -8.45
C GLY A 186 16.12 24.83 -7.15
N ARG A 187 15.43 24.17 -6.21
CA ARG A 187 15.14 24.74 -4.90
C ARG A 187 16.41 25.04 -4.11
N VAL A 188 17.41 24.15 -4.12
CA VAL A 188 18.70 24.43 -3.46
C VAL A 188 19.38 25.64 -4.11
N VAL A 189 19.56 25.64 -5.43
CA VAL A 189 20.34 26.69 -6.10
C VAL A 189 19.66 28.06 -6.03
N LEU A 190 18.32 28.13 -6.11
CA LEU A 190 17.60 29.40 -6.18
C LEU A 190 17.27 30.01 -4.80
N PHE A 191 17.05 29.18 -3.77
CA PHE A 191 16.52 29.64 -2.49
C PHE A 191 17.47 29.47 -1.30
N SER A 192 18.71 29.03 -1.52
CA SER A 192 19.70 28.75 -0.45
C SER A 192 20.79 29.80 -0.31
N GLY A 193 20.65 30.98 -0.93
CA GLY A 193 21.69 32.02 -0.95
C GLY A 193 22.12 32.58 0.42
N GLY A 194 21.36 32.32 1.49
CA GLY A 194 21.69 32.69 2.87
C GLY A 194 22.04 31.52 3.79
N ALA A 195 22.22 30.31 3.25
CA ALA A 195 22.52 29.13 4.06
C ALA A 195 23.97 29.17 4.58
N VAL A 196 24.16 28.70 5.82
CA VAL A 196 25.50 28.46 6.37
C VAL A 196 25.98 27.13 5.79
N LEU A 197 27.00 27.19 4.92
CA LEU A 197 27.67 26.01 4.39
C LEU A 197 29.12 25.97 4.89
N PRO A 198 29.69 24.77 5.08
CA PRO A 198 31.12 24.62 5.28
C PRO A 198 31.91 25.22 4.10
N PRO A 199 33.14 25.74 4.32
CA PRO A 199 33.91 26.44 3.28
C PRO A 199 34.15 25.62 2.02
N ASP A 200 34.18 24.29 2.15
CA ASP A 200 34.51 23.35 1.08
C ASP A 200 33.28 22.88 0.29
N VAL A 201 32.07 23.29 0.69
CA VAL A 201 30.81 22.80 0.14
C VAL A 201 30.14 23.88 -0.71
N SER A 202 30.02 23.60 -2.00
CA SER A 202 29.30 24.47 -2.93
C SER A 202 27.79 24.19 -2.91
N LEU A 203 26.98 25.22 -3.19
CA LEU A 203 25.53 25.09 -3.35
C LEU A 203 25.15 24.10 -4.46
N THR A 204 25.98 23.95 -5.50
CA THR A 204 25.74 22.99 -6.58
C THR A 204 25.99 21.56 -6.12
N THR A 205 27.07 21.29 -5.39
CA THR A 205 27.34 19.97 -4.81
C THR A 205 26.23 19.56 -3.83
N LEU A 206 25.81 20.48 -2.96
CA LEU A 206 24.70 20.24 -2.05
C LEU A 206 23.39 19.97 -2.81
N GLY A 207 23.11 20.76 -3.84
CA GLY A 207 21.94 20.59 -4.70
C GLY A 207 21.89 19.21 -5.34
N LEU A 208 23.03 18.75 -5.88
CA LEU A 208 23.15 17.42 -6.48
C LEU A 208 22.96 16.31 -5.44
N ALA A 209 23.54 16.48 -4.25
CA ALA A 209 23.39 15.50 -3.17
C ALA A 209 21.94 15.33 -2.72
N VAL A 210 21.24 16.44 -2.51
CA VAL A 210 19.82 16.44 -2.14
C VAL A 210 18.95 15.87 -3.27
N ALA A 211 19.21 16.26 -4.52
CA ALA A 211 18.47 15.78 -5.68
C ALA A 211 18.64 14.26 -5.88
N LEU A 212 19.87 13.74 -5.77
CA LEU A 212 20.15 12.32 -5.86
C LEU A 212 19.52 11.54 -4.69
N ALA A 213 19.65 12.06 -3.48
CA ALA A 213 19.05 11.47 -2.29
C ALA A 213 17.52 11.31 -2.42
N LEU A 214 16.83 12.36 -2.88
CA LEU A 214 15.38 12.33 -3.11
C LEU A 214 15.01 11.39 -4.26
N ALA A 215 15.79 11.37 -5.35
CA ALA A 215 15.57 10.44 -6.45
C ALA A 215 15.67 8.97 -6.00
N LEU A 216 16.71 8.64 -5.23
CA LEU A 216 16.90 7.31 -4.67
C LEU A 216 15.78 6.94 -3.70
N GLN A 217 15.32 7.88 -2.88
CA GLN A 217 14.18 7.66 -1.99
C GLN A 217 12.91 7.36 -2.78
N VAL A 218 12.57 8.15 -3.81
CA VAL A 218 11.37 7.93 -4.62
C VAL A 218 11.39 6.56 -5.28
N ILE A 219 12.52 6.17 -5.86
CA ILE A 219 12.70 4.83 -6.46
C ILE A 219 12.51 3.75 -5.40
N THR A 220 13.20 3.86 -4.27
CA THR A 220 13.15 2.84 -3.21
C THR A 220 11.74 2.74 -2.60
N ALA A 221 11.09 3.86 -2.33
CA ALA A 221 9.73 3.93 -1.80
C ALA A 221 8.71 3.27 -2.74
N THR A 222 8.81 3.55 -4.05
CA THR A 222 7.95 2.92 -5.07
C THR A 222 8.14 1.40 -5.07
N LEU A 223 9.40 0.94 -5.06
CA LEU A 223 9.70 -0.49 -5.10
C LEU A 223 9.27 -1.21 -3.81
N ILE A 224 9.46 -0.60 -2.64
CA ILE A 224 8.94 -1.12 -1.36
C ILE A 224 7.42 -1.22 -1.42
N GLY A 225 6.74 -0.18 -1.91
CA GLY A 225 5.29 -0.15 -2.03
C GLY A 225 4.75 -1.22 -2.96
N ALA A 226 5.42 -1.51 -4.07
CA ALA A 226 5.05 -2.60 -4.95
C ALA A 226 5.35 -3.99 -4.34
N LEU A 227 6.47 -4.11 -3.63
CA LEU A 227 6.99 -5.39 -3.16
C LEU A 227 6.24 -5.93 -1.94
N LEU A 228 5.88 -5.06 -0.99
CA LEU A 228 5.25 -5.47 0.27
C LEU A 228 3.93 -6.24 0.06
N PRO A 229 2.95 -5.76 -0.74
CA PRO A 229 1.72 -6.50 -1.01
C PRO A 229 1.95 -7.85 -1.70
N LEU A 230 2.91 -7.91 -2.63
CA LEU A 230 3.24 -9.15 -3.36
C LEU A 230 3.85 -10.21 -2.43
N ILE A 231 4.72 -9.78 -1.50
CA ILE A 231 5.29 -10.67 -0.47
C ILE A 231 4.19 -11.12 0.49
N ALA A 232 3.32 -10.22 0.95
CA ALA A 232 2.20 -10.55 1.84
C ALA A 232 1.30 -11.62 1.21
N SER A 233 0.86 -11.40 -0.03
CA SER A 233 0.06 -12.36 -0.79
C SER A 233 0.77 -13.71 -0.96
N ARG A 234 2.08 -13.71 -1.23
CA ARG A 234 2.87 -14.94 -1.34
C ARG A 234 2.92 -15.73 -0.02
N LEU A 235 2.90 -15.05 1.11
CA LEU A 235 2.87 -15.64 2.45
C LEU A 235 1.45 -15.97 2.93
N ARG A 236 0.42 -15.78 2.08
CA ARG A 236 -1.00 -15.93 2.41
C ARG A 236 -1.44 -14.99 3.54
N ILE A 237 -0.81 -13.83 3.63
CA ILE A 237 -1.24 -12.72 4.48
C ILE A 237 -2.04 -11.78 3.59
N ASP A 238 -3.16 -11.29 4.09
CA ASP A 238 -3.98 -10.28 3.41
C ASP A 238 -3.12 -9.03 3.06
N PRO A 239 -2.95 -8.72 1.76
CA PRO A 239 -2.15 -7.57 1.33
C PRO A 239 -2.70 -6.22 1.81
N ALA A 240 -4.01 -6.09 2.03
CA ALA A 240 -4.63 -4.87 2.53
C ALA A 240 -4.21 -4.56 3.98
N VAL A 241 -3.83 -5.59 4.76
CA VAL A 241 -3.35 -5.45 6.14
C VAL A 241 -1.93 -4.89 6.22
N VAL A 242 -1.10 -5.06 5.18
CA VAL A 242 0.22 -4.39 5.07
C VAL A 242 0.06 -2.94 4.59
N ALA A 243 -1.02 -2.34 5.05
CA ALA A 243 -1.63 -1.07 4.73
C ALA A 243 -0.66 0.11 4.60
N SER A 244 -1.17 1.17 3.96
CA SER A 244 -0.47 2.44 3.73
C SER A 244 0.32 2.95 4.95
N PRO A 245 -0.20 2.91 6.21
CA PRO A 245 0.52 3.46 7.36
C PRO A 245 1.78 2.68 7.81
N ALA A 246 1.77 1.35 7.70
CA ALA A 246 2.95 0.54 8.02
C ALA A 246 4.03 0.73 6.95
N LEU A 247 3.60 0.77 5.69
CA LEU A 247 4.45 1.08 4.55
C LEU A 247 5.10 2.45 4.70
N THR A 248 4.35 3.51 5.00
CA THR A 248 4.93 4.86 5.13
C THR A 248 6.00 4.90 6.20
N THR A 249 5.80 4.20 7.32
CA THR A 249 6.82 4.13 8.38
C THR A 249 8.10 3.44 7.92
N ILE A 250 7.99 2.34 7.18
CA ILE A 250 9.17 1.65 6.59
C ILE A 250 9.87 2.60 5.61
N VAL A 251 9.11 3.26 4.75
CA VAL A 251 9.62 4.18 3.73
C VAL A 251 10.30 5.40 4.36
N ASP A 252 9.78 5.94 5.47
CA ASP A 252 10.38 7.03 6.23
C ASP A 252 11.74 6.61 6.80
N ILE A 253 11.81 5.44 7.44
CA ILE A 253 13.04 4.89 8.00
C ILE A 253 14.09 4.70 6.91
N THR A 254 13.73 4.00 5.82
CA THR A 254 14.66 3.78 4.70
C THR A 254 15.04 5.08 4.01
N GLY A 255 14.12 6.03 3.93
CA GLY A 255 14.34 7.31 3.30
C GLY A 255 15.29 8.22 4.03
N LEU A 256 15.14 8.34 5.35
CA LEU A 256 16.08 9.08 6.17
C LEU A 256 17.48 8.49 6.08
N LEU A 257 17.60 7.15 6.10
CA LEU A 257 18.88 6.46 5.92
C LEU A 257 19.49 6.78 4.55
N ILE A 258 18.73 6.63 3.46
CA ILE A 258 19.19 6.94 2.11
C ILE A 258 19.61 8.41 2.01
N PHE A 259 18.79 9.31 2.53
CA PHE A 259 19.01 10.75 2.44
C PHE A 259 20.30 11.17 3.15
N PHE A 260 20.40 10.87 4.44
CA PHE A 260 21.57 11.26 5.22
C PHE A 260 22.84 10.55 4.77
N THR A 261 22.77 9.27 4.40
CA THR A 261 23.94 8.54 3.90
C THR A 261 24.42 9.13 2.57
N THR A 262 23.51 9.44 1.65
CA THR A 262 23.86 10.04 0.35
C THR A 262 24.50 11.41 0.53
N VAL A 263 23.89 12.26 1.35
CA VAL A 263 24.41 13.61 1.63
C VAL A 263 25.80 13.51 2.28
N ARG A 264 25.96 12.65 3.30
CA ARG A 264 27.25 12.43 3.96
C ARG A 264 28.33 11.95 3.00
N VAL A 265 28.04 10.92 2.20
CA VAL A 265 29.02 10.36 1.25
C VAL A 265 29.44 11.39 0.19
N MET A 266 28.53 12.26 -0.25
CA MET A 266 28.83 13.25 -1.29
C MET A 266 29.54 14.50 -0.77
N ILE A 267 29.30 14.87 0.49
CA ILE A 267 29.78 16.14 1.06
C ILE A 267 30.96 15.94 2.01
N GLY A 268 31.09 14.76 2.63
CA GLY A 268 32.14 14.40 3.60
C GLY A 268 31.63 14.42 5.03
#